data_AF-A0A975DJK1-F1
#
_entry.id   AF-A0A975DJK1-F1
#
_cell.length_a   1.000
_cell.length_b   1.000
_cell.length_c   1.000
_cell.angle_alpha   90.00
_cell.angle_beta   90.00
_cell.angle_gamma   90.00
#
_symmetry.space_group_name_H-M   'P 1'
#
loop_
_entity.id
_entity.type
_entity.pdbx_description
1 polymer ?
#
loop_
_entity_poly.entity_id
_entity_poly.type
_entity_poly.pdbx_seq_one_letter_code
_entity_poly.pdbx_strand_id
1 'polypeptide(L)' 'MSKRIVNCEQISQELAQSVSAQKYDDPEAKIYSRAVKMIELGADLDEVMRECEIPQAEAELLMTLHFKQK' A
#
# COMPACT_ATOMS: atom_id res chain seq x y z
N MET A 1 33.08 3.73 28.59
CA MET A 1 32.69 4.48 27.37
C MET A 1 32.33 3.55 26.19
N SER A 2 32.93 2.37 26.04
CA SER A 2 32.70 1.48 24.89
C SER A 2 31.32 0.80 24.82
N LYS A 3 30.70 0.46 25.95
CA LYS A 3 29.37 -0.21 25.96
C LYS A 3 28.25 0.64 25.36
N ARG A 4 28.33 1.96 25.49
CA ARG A 4 27.34 2.89 24.92
C ARG A 4 27.48 3.02 23.41
N ILE A 5 28.72 2.95 22.90
CA ILE A 5 29.01 2.99 21.46
C ILE A 5 28.46 1.73 20.79
N VAL A 6 28.75 0.55 21.34
CA VAL A 6 28.23 -0.73 20.83
C VAL A 6 26.69 -0.75 20.84
N ASN A 7 26.06 -0.26 21.90
CA ASN A 7 24.60 -0.18 21.98
C ASN A 7 24.00 0.80 20.95
N CYS A 8 24.65 1.94 20.72
CA CYS A 8 24.22 2.87 19.67
C CYS A 8 24.37 2.28 18.26
N GLU A 9 25.44 1.55 17.99
CA GLU A 9 25.64 0.84 16.71
C GLU A 9 24.54 -0.21 16.49
N GLN A 10 24.18 -0.95 17.53
CA GLN A 10 23.16 -1.98 17.45
C GLN A 10 21.76 -1.37 17.17
N ILE A 11 21.40 -0.28 17.87
CA ILE A 11 20.17 0.47 17.61
C ILE A 11 20.15 1.04 16.19
N SER A 12 21.28 1.59 15.73
CA SER A 12 21.41 2.13 14.37
C SER A 12 21.17 1.06 13.31
N GLN A 13 21.69 -0.14 13.53
CA GLN A 13 21.54 -1.27 12.62
C GLN A 13 20.09 -1.78 12.58
N GLU A 14 19.44 -1.89 13.74
CA GLU A 14 18.03 -2.28 13.87
C GLU A 14 17.09 -1.26 13.20
N LEU A 15 17.41 0.03 13.35
CA LEU A 15 16.67 1.11 12.71
C LEU A 15 16.85 1.10 11.19
N ALA A 16 18.07 0.85 10.70
CA ALA A 16 18.34 0.72 9.27
C ALA A 16 17.57 -0.44 8.65
N GLN A 17 17.49 -1.58 9.35
CA GLN A 17 16.68 -2.73 8.92
C GLN A 17 15.19 -2.37 8.87
N SER A 18 14.67 -1.71 9.90
CA SER A 18 13.27 -1.27 9.96
C SER A 18 12.91 -0.30 8.82
N VAL A 19 13.77 0.70 8.57
CA VAL A 19 13.60 1.65 7.46
C VAL A 19 13.65 0.94 6.11
N SER A 20 14.55 -0.03 5.94
CA SER A 20 14.64 -0.80 4.70
C SER A 20 13.38 -1.62 4.44
N ALA A 21 12.79 -2.25 5.46
CA ALA A 21 11.54 -2.98 5.33
C ALA A 21 10.37 -2.06 4.93
N GLN A 22 10.30 -0.88 5.53
CA GLN A 22 9.22 0.07 5.30
C GLN A 22 9.28 0.75 3.91
N LYS A 23 10.45 0.80 3.27
CA LYS A 23 10.58 1.30 1.89
C LYS A 23 9.88 0.43 0.85
N TYR A 24 9.58 -0.82 1.15
CA TYR A 24 8.90 -1.73 0.23
C TYR A 24 7.37 -1.72 0.38
N ASP A 25 6.86 -1.08 1.43
CA ASP A 25 5.43 -0.85 1.60
C ASP A 25 5.04 0.42 0.86
N ASP A 26 4.73 0.26 -0.43
CA ASP A 26 4.13 1.33 -1.21
C ASP A 26 2.66 1.50 -0.78
N PRO A 27 2.29 2.62 -0.11
CA PRO A 27 0.95 2.82 0.40
C PRO A 27 -0.09 2.93 -0.72
N GLU A 28 0.30 3.46 -1.88
CA GLU A 28 -0.56 3.53 -3.07
C GLU A 28 -0.90 2.14 -3.60
N ALA A 29 0.08 1.23 -3.69
CA ALA A 29 -0.15 -0.16 -4.08
C ALA A 29 -1.19 -0.88 -3.21
N LYS A 30 -1.26 -0.54 -1.90
CA LYS A 30 -2.30 -1.08 -0.99
C LYS A 30 -3.68 -0.55 -1.31
N ILE A 31 -3.80 0.73 -1.66
CA ILE A 31 -5.08 1.36 -2.03
C ILE A 31 -5.64 0.69 -3.28
N TYR A 32 -4.82 0.52 -4.33
CA TYR A 32 -5.26 -0.16 -5.55
C TYR A 32 -5.61 -1.64 -5.32
N SER A 33 -4.80 -2.35 -4.53
CA SER A 33 -5.09 -3.74 -4.16
C SER A 33 -6.41 -3.88 -3.40
N ARG A 34 -6.74 -2.91 -2.54
CA ARG A 34 -8.03 -2.85 -1.84
C ARG A 34 -9.18 -2.56 -2.82
N ALA A 35 -9.02 -1.57 -3.69
CA ALA A 35 -10.02 -1.21 -4.69
C ALA A 35 -10.38 -2.39 -5.60
N VAL A 36 -9.38 -3.14 -6.09
CA VAL A 36 -9.61 -4.34 -6.91
C VAL A 36 -10.43 -5.39 -6.16
N LYS A 37 -10.11 -5.68 -4.89
CA LYS A 37 -10.89 -6.63 -4.08
C LYS A 37 -12.33 -6.19 -3.87
N MET A 38 -12.56 -4.88 -3.70
CA MET A 38 -13.93 -4.35 -3.60
C MET A 38 -14.71 -4.56 -4.90
N ILE A 39 -14.07 -4.30 -6.05
CA ILE A 39 -14.68 -4.55 -7.38
C ILE A 39 -14.97 -6.04 -7.58
N GLU A 40 -14.08 -6.94 -7.17
CA GLU A 40 -14.29 -8.40 -7.21
C GLU A 40 -15.51 -8.84 -6.39
N LEU A 41 -15.74 -8.19 -5.25
CA LEU A 41 -16.90 -8.41 -4.37
C LEU A 41 -18.19 -7.77 -4.90
N GLY A 42 -18.10 -6.99 -5.98
CA GLY A 42 -19.26 -6.36 -6.64
C GLY A 42 -19.54 -4.92 -6.17
N ALA A 43 -18.58 -4.24 -5.55
CA ALA A 43 -18.70 -2.82 -5.25
C ALA A 43 -18.88 -1.98 -6.53
N ASP A 44 -19.75 -0.98 -6.47
CA ASP A 44 -19.98 -0.03 -7.56
C ASP A 44 -18.94 1.11 -7.57
N LEU A 45 -18.98 1.92 -8.62
CA LEU A 45 -17.97 2.94 -8.89
C LEU A 45 -17.88 3.97 -7.76
N ASP A 46 -19.04 4.39 -7.22
CA ASP A 46 -19.12 5.40 -6.17
C ASP A 46 -18.56 4.85 -4.85
N GLU A 47 -18.88 3.60 -4.52
CA GLU A 47 -18.36 2.91 -3.34
C GLU A 47 -16.83 2.78 -3.38
N VAL A 48 -16.27 2.39 -4.53
CA VAL A 48 -14.81 2.27 -4.71
C VAL A 48 -14.12 3.63 -4.61
N MET A 49 -14.68 4.68 -5.23
CA MET A 49 -14.14 6.04 -5.15
C MET A 49 -14.14 6.55 -3.71
N ARG A 50 -15.23 6.34 -2.97
CA ARG A 50 -15.37 6.83 -1.59
C ARG A 50 -14.46 6.09 -0.62
N GLU A 51 -14.42 4.78 -0.69
CA GLU A 51 -13.73 3.94 0.31
C GLU A 51 -12.22 3.84 0.08
N CYS A 52 -11.78 3.95 -1.18
CA CYS A 52 -10.37 3.93 -1.55
C CYS A 52 -9.80 5.33 -1.81
N GLU A 53 -10.64 6.37 -1.74
CA GLU A 53 -10.26 7.79 -1.92
C GLU A 53 -9.51 8.04 -3.25
N ILE A 54 -9.87 7.30 -4.29
CA ILE A 54 -9.29 7.42 -5.64
C ILE A 54 -10.22 8.22 -6.57
N PRO A 55 -9.67 8.98 -7.53
CA PRO A 55 -10.47 9.72 -8.50
C PRO A 55 -11.22 8.78 -9.45
N GLN A 56 -12.29 9.32 -10.04
CA GLN A 56 -13.20 8.59 -10.92
C GLN A 56 -12.47 7.88 -12.06
N ALA A 57 -11.54 8.57 -12.74
CA ALA A 57 -10.80 8.00 -13.86
C ALA A 57 -9.99 6.75 -13.46
N GLU A 58 -9.46 6.70 -12.24
CA GLU A 58 -8.72 5.55 -11.74
C GLU A 58 -9.66 4.40 -11.37
N ALA A 59 -10.77 4.69 -10.71
CA ALA A 59 -11.79 3.69 -10.40
C ALA A 59 -12.39 3.07 -11.67
N GLU A 60 -12.71 3.89 -12.68
CA GLU A 60 -13.20 3.44 -13.99
C GLU A 60 -12.17 2.56 -14.72
N LEU A 61 -10.89 2.92 -14.65
CA LEU A 61 -9.80 2.12 -15.20
C LEU A 61 -9.74 0.74 -14.53
N LEU A 62 -9.70 0.68 -13.19
CA LEU A 62 -9.65 -0.57 -12.44
C LEU A 62 -10.84 -1.48 -12.75
N MET A 63 -12.05 -0.90 -12.81
CA MET A 63 -13.26 -1.63 -13.18
C MET A 63 -13.17 -2.19 -14.60
N THR A 64 -12.77 -1.37 -15.58
CA THR A 64 -12.61 -1.80 -16.97
C THR A 64 -11.58 -2.92 -17.11
N LEU A 65 -10.45 -2.82 -16.41
CA LEU A 65 -9.42 -3.85 -16.39
C LEU A 65 -9.92 -5.15 -15.76
N HIS A 66 -10.71 -5.09 -14.69
CA HIS A 66 -11.31 -6.26 -14.06
C HIS A 66 -12.36 -6.93 -14.96
N PHE A 67 -13.26 -6.15 -15.58
CA PHE A 67 -14.28 -6.69 -16.48
C PHE A 67 -13.73 -7.26 -17.79
N LYS A 68 -12.57 -6.78 -18.26
CA LYS A 68 -11.86 -7.33 -19.43
C LYS A 68 -11.13 -8.65 -19.15
N GLN A 69 -10.84 -8.96 -17.89
CA GLN A 69 -10.13 -10.18 -17.51
C GLN A 69 -11.07 -11.37 -17.20
N LYS A 70 -12.39 -11.15 -17.16
CA LYS A 70 -13.41 -12.20 -17.18
C LYS A 70 -13.85 -12.50 -18.61
#